data_AF-A0A3R7VYG8-F1
#
_entry.id   AF-A0A3R7VYG8-F1
#
_cell.length_a   1.000
_cell.length_b   1.000
_cell.length_c   1.000
_cell.angle_alpha   90.00
_cell.angle_beta   90.00
_cell.angle_gamma   90.00
#
_symmetry.space_group_name_H-M   'P 1'
#
loop_
_entity.id
_entity.type
_entity.pdbx_description
1 polymer ?
#
loop_
_entity_poly.entity_id
_entity_poly.type
_entity_poly.pdbx_seq_one_letter_code
_entity_poly.pdbx_strand_id
1 'polypeptide(L)' 'MHLIILTGITYIKKVSDFLNKINEIASESEVLIQAMNSNMIAGYEHVMYAIEKANKSFETNKNVANDKGIEIMRY' A
#
# COMPACT_ATOMS: atom_id res chain seq x y z
N MET A 1 5.92 -4.63 15.97
CA MET A 1 4.87 -4.14 15.05
C MET A 1 3.61 -4.94 15.32
N HIS A 2 2.44 -4.30 15.45
CA HIS A 2 1.17 -5.01 15.61
C HIS A 2 0.55 -5.21 14.22
N LEU A 3 0.40 -6.45 13.77
CA LEU A 3 -0.21 -6.81 12.49
C LEU A 3 -1.59 -7.42 12.73
N ILE A 4 -2.57 -6.98 11.95
CA ILE A 4 -3.90 -7.60 11.89
C ILE A 4 -4.16 -7.99 10.44
N ILE A 5 -4.40 -9.28 10.20
CA ILE A 5 -4.78 -9.80 8.88
C ILE A 5 -6.29 -10.04 8.91
N LEU A 6 -7.01 -9.35 8.04
CA LEU A 6 -8.43 -9.57 7.78
C LEU A 6 -8.58 -10.11 6.36
N THR A 7 -9.36 -11.17 6.19
CA THR A 7 -9.64 -11.78 4.89
C THR A 7 -11.10 -11.60 4.52
N GLY A 8 -11.37 -11.40 3.24
CA GLY A 8 -12.71 -11.21 2.72
C GLY A 8 -12.70 -11.22 1.20
N ILE A 9 -13.87 -11.41 0.60
CA ILE A 9 -14.05 -11.39 -0.85
C ILE A 9 -15.12 -10.35 -1.15
N THR A 10 -14.88 -9.54 -2.18
CA THR A 10 -15.86 -8.61 -2.72
C THR A 10 -15.75 -8.55 -4.23
N TYR A 11 -16.81 -8.10 -4.88
CA TYR A 11 -16.83 -7.90 -6.33
C TYR A 11 -16.69 -6.41 -6.65
N ILE A 12 -15.58 -6.05 -7.30
CA ILE A 12 -15.31 -4.68 -7.74
C ILE A 12 -15.87 -4.51 -9.16
N LYS A 13 -17.00 -3.81 -9.28
CA LYS A 13 -17.63 -3.52 -10.58
C LYS A 13 -16.77 -2.61 -11.46
N LYS A 14 -16.16 -1.58 -10.84
CA LYS A 14 -15.30 -0.59 -11.50
C LYS A 14 -14.12 -0.29 -10.59
N VAL A 15 -12.92 -0.59 -11.09
CA VAL A 15 -11.67 -0.38 -10.33
C VAL A 15 -11.46 1.09 -10.01
N SER A 16 -11.75 1.99 -10.95
CA SER A 16 -11.66 3.44 -10.76
C SER A 16 -12.45 3.92 -9.53
N ASP A 17 -13.70 3.48 -9.42
CA ASP A 17 -14.61 3.94 -8.37
C ASP A 17 -14.17 3.41 -7.00
N PHE A 18 -13.69 2.16 -6.97
CA PHE A 18 -13.10 1.57 -5.78
C PHE A 18 -11.84 2.32 -5.33
N LEU A 19 -10.91 2.59 -6.26
CA LEU A 19 -9.69 3.34 -5.97
C LEU A 19 -10.00 4.76 -5.48
N ASN A 20 -10.95 5.45 -6.10
CA ASN A 20 -11.40 6.75 -5.65
C ASN A 20 -11.94 6.71 -4.21
N LYS A 21 -12.74 5.68 -3.88
CA LYS A 21 -13.31 5.55 -2.55
C LYS A 21 -12.25 5.27 -1.47
N ILE A 22 -11.29 4.39 -1.74
CA ILE A 22 -10.22 4.14 -0.76
C ILE A 22 -9.29 5.35 -0.60
N ASN A 23 -9.08 6.15 -1.65
CA ASN A 23 -8.29 7.38 -1.58
C ASN A 23 -8.99 8.46 -0.75
N GLU A 24 -10.32 8.61 -0.89
CA GLU A 24 -11.14 9.48 -0.04
C GLU A 24 -10.97 9.09 1.44
N ILE A 25 -11.14 7.80 1.77
CA ILE A 25 -10.99 7.29 3.15
C ILE A 25 -9.56 7.54 3.68
N ALA A 26 -8.55 7.26 2.87
CA ALA A 26 -7.15 7.50 3.23
C ALA A 26 -6.90 8.97 3.60
N SER A 27 -7.45 9.90 2.80
CA SER A 27 -7.31 11.34 3.02
C SER A 27 -8.02 11.84 4.27
N GLU A 28 -9.18 11.27 4.62
CA GLU A 28 -9.94 11.63 5.81
C GLU A 28 -9.34 11.08 7.11
N SER A 29 -8.56 10.00 7.02
CA SER A 29 -8.06 9.25 8.18
C SER A 29 -6.56 9.42 8.44
N GLU A 30 -5.84 10.21 7.63
CA GLU A 30 -4.37 10.35 7.66
C GLU A 30 -3.62 8.99 7.60
N VAL A 31 -4.20 8.00 6.91
CA VAL A 31 -3.60 6.67 6.73
C VAL A 31 -3.22 6.42 5.27
N LEU A 32 -2.20 5.59 5.06
CA LEU A 32 -1.87 5.07 3.75
C LEU A 32 -2.71 3.82 3.47
N ILE A 33 -3.53 3.85 2.41
CA ILE A 33 -4.23 2.68 1.89
C ILE A 33 -3.67 2.34 0.51
N GLN A 34 -3.14 1.12 0.36
CA GLN A 34 -2.54 0.67 -0.89
C GLN A 34 -3.32 -0.51 -1.47
N ALA A 35 -3.86 -0.32 -2.68
CA ALA A 35 -4.35 -1.44 -3.49
C ALA A 35 -3.17 -2.06 -4.26
N MET A 36 -3.05 -3.39 -4.23
CA MET A 36 -1.98 -4.13 -4.89
C MET A 36 -2.54 -5.29 -5.70
N ASN A 37 -1.87 -5.64 -6.79
CA ASN A 37 -2.18 -6.85 -7.54
C ASN A 37 -1.68 -8.08 -6.77
N SER A 38 -2.60 -8.91 -6.28
CA SER A 38 -2.27 -10.11 -5.48
C SER A 38 -1.37 -11.10 -6.21
N ASN A 39 -1.44 -11.16 -7.55
CA ASN A 39 -0.61 -12.06 -8.35
C ASN A 39 0.88 -11.64 -8.37
N MET A 40 1.18 -10.42 -7.91
CA MET A 40 2.54 -9.89 -7.79
C MET A 40 3.08 -9.98 -6.35
N ILE A 41 2.27 -10.46 -5.39
CA ILE A 41 2.67 -10.58 -3.99
C ILE A 41 3.21 -11.99 -3.76
N ALA A 42 4.48 -12.06 -3.37
CA ALA A 42 5.20 -13.32 -3.13
C ALA A 42 4.96 -13.89 -1.71
N GLY A 43 4.30 -13.12 -0.85
CA GLY A 43 4.00 -13.49 0.53
C GLY A 43 4.10 -12.29 1.45
N TYR A 44 3.86 -12.54 2.74
CA TYR A 44 3.91 -11.53 3.79
C TYR A 44 5.27 -10.82 3.87
N GLU A 45 6.37 -11.57 3.85
CA GLU A 45 7.74 -11.03 3.94
C GLU A 45 8.08 -10.07 2.79
N HIS A 46 7.52 -10.31 1.60
CA HIS A 46 7.69 -9.41 0.45
C HIS A 46 7.06 -8.05 0.74
N VAL A 47 5.81 -8.02 1.20
CA VAL A 47 5.11 -6.77 1.53
C VAL A 47 5.82 -6.04 2.68
N MET A 48 6.26 -6.78 3.70
CA MET A 48 6.96 -6.19 4.84
C MET A 48 8.30 -5.58 4.46
N TYR A 49 9.09 -6.29 3.66
CA TYR A 49 10.35 -5.78 3.14
C TYR A 49 10.15 -4.48 2.34
N ALA A 50 9.12 -4.44 1.48
CA ALA A 50 8.80 -3.25 0.69
C ALA A 50 8.43 -2.06 1.59
N ILE A 51 7.61 -2.28 2.62
CA ILE A 51 7.22 -1.25 3.61
C ILE A 51 8.44 -0.72 4.37
N GLU A 52 9.28 -1.59 4.92
CA GLU A 52 10.46 -1.20 5.68
C GLU A 52 11.44 -0.39 4.81
N LYS A 53 11.66 -0.85 3.58
CA LYS A 53 12.58 -0.20 2.65
C LYS A 53 12.06 1.15 2.18
N ALA A 54 10.76 1.26 1.89
CA ALA A 54 10.15 2.53 1.56
C ALA A 54 10.25 3.52 2.73
N ASN A 55 9.91 3.13 3.96
CA ASN A 55 10.04 3.99 5.13
C ASN A 55 11.48 4.49 5.31
N LYS A 56 12.46 3.57 5.25
CA LYS A 56 13.89 3.93 5.35
C LYS A 56 14.34 4.88 4.24
N SER A 57 13.82 4.73 3.03
CA SER A 57 14.15 5.62 1.91
C SER A 57 13.64 7.04 2.15
N PHE A 58 12.43 7.22 2.69
CA PHE A 58 11.88 8.52 3.07
C PHE A 58 12.61 9.13 4.25
N GLU A 59 12.89 8.35 5.30
CA GLU A 59 13.66 8.81 6.48
C GLU A 59 15.06 9.32 6.10
N THR A 60 15.66 8.75 5.07
CA THR A 60 17.00 9.11 4.60
C THR A 60 17.00 10.08 3.41
N ASN A 61 15.83 10.56 2.96
CA ASN A 61 15.66 11.38 1.74
C ASN A 61 16.30 10.75 0.49
N LYS A 62 16.25 9.42 0.40
CA LYS A 62 16.73 8.62 -0.74
C LYS A 62 15.59 7.97 -1.53
N ASN A 63 14.35 8.26 -1.17
CA ASN A 63 13.17 7.86 -1.91
C ASN A 63 13.25 8.42 -3.34
N VAL A 64 12.76 7.65 -4.32
CA VAL A 64 12.67 8.13 -5.72
C VAL A 64 11.26 8.61 -6.03
N ALA A 65 10.24 7.96 -5.47
CA ALA A 65 8.87 8.42 -5.56
C ALA A 65 8.59 9.52 -4.52
N ASN A 66 7.72 10.45 -4.89
CA ASN A 66 7.23 11.51 -4.01
C ASN A 66 6.08 11.05 -3.09
N ASP A 67 5.56 9.84 -3.32
CA ASP A 67 4.51 9.21 -2.53
C ASP A 67 5.01 7.90 -1.94
N LYS A 68 4.67 7.66 -0.67
CA LYS A 68 5.15 6.49 0.08
C LYS A 68 4.51 5.20 -0.41
N GLY A 69 3.25 5.22 -0.83
CA GLY A 69 2.58 4.06 -1.42
C GLY A 69 3.22 3.64 -2.74
N ILE A 70 3.55 4.62 -3.58
CA ILE A 70 4.30 4.39 -4.82
C ILE A 70 5.70 3.84 -4.52
N GLU A 71 6.41 4.35 -3.51
CA GLU A 71 7.72 3.83 -3.14
C GLU A 71 7.66 2.40 -2.61
N ILE A 72 6.60 2.03 -1.87
CA ILE A 72 6.35 0.64 -1.46
C ILE A 72 6.18 -0.25 -2.71
N MET A 73 5.39 0.18 -3.70
CA MET A 73 5.19 -0.61 -4.93
C MET A 73 6.45 -0.80 -5.79
N ARG A 74 7.53 -0.03 -5.55
CA ARG A 74 8.80 -0.18 -6.29
C ARG A 74 9.68 -1.30 -5.76
N TYR A 75 9.40 -1.81 -4.56
CA TYR A 75 10.21 -2.81 -3.88
C TYR A 75 9.50 -4.14 -3.80
#